data_AF-A0A9E6D9K7-F1
#
_entry.id   AF-A0A9E6D9K7-F1
#
_cell.length_a   1.000
_cell.length_b   1.000
_cell.length_c   1.000
_cell.angle_alpha   90.00
_cell.angle_beta   90.00
_cell.angle_gamma   90.00
#
_symmetry.space_group_name_H-M   'P 1'
#
loop_
_entity.id
_entity.type
_entity.pdbx_description
1 polymer ?
#
loop_
_entity_poly.entity_id
_entity_poly.type
_entity_poly.pdbx_seq_one_letter_code
_entity_poly.pdbx_strand_id
1 'polypeptide(L)'
;MQTIGVYGVPDDFNTSVITNAFSNSHQVVGTATSSISGVVFEYALDVADGGEFSTSGIFDNVLPGIHYVSITDEEVCRTYTVAVKLIDYPHFFTPNCDGINDTWAIIGQEGIPIYQIYIFDRFGKLLKQLNPERKVWE
;
A
#
# COMPACT_ATOMS: atom_id res chain seq x y z
N MET A 1 -10.33 -40.33 6.75
CA MET A 1 -10.05 -39.36 7.82
C MET A 1 -10.69 -38.06 7.38
N GLN A 2 -11.73 -37.61 8.08
CA GLN A 2 -12.38 -36.33 7.84
C GLN A 2 -11.81 -35.36 8.87
N THR A 3 -10.98 -34.42 8.43
CA THR A 3 -10.56 -33.31 9.27
C THR A 3 -11.76 -32.38 9.39
N ILE A 4 -12.24 -32.15 10.61
CA ILE A 4 -13.24 -31.11 10.86
C ILE A 4 -12.44 -29.81 10.98
N GLY A 5 -12.53 -28.95 9.97
CA GLY A 5 -11.99 -27.60 10.06
C GLY A 5 -12.85 -26.72 10.95
N VAL A 6 -12.21 -25.75 11.62
CA VAL A 6 -12.89 -24.74 12.44
C VAL A 6 -12.78 -23.42 11.69
N TYR A 7 -13.92 -22.87 11.28
CA TYR A 7 -14.00 -21.66 10.47
C TYR A 7 -14.90 -20.63 11.14
N GLY A 8 -14.73 -19.36 10.82
CA GLY A 8 -15.47 -18.29 11.47
C GLY A 8 -15.08 -16.91 11.00
N VAL A 9 -15.88 -15.92 11.38
CA VAL A 9 -15.59 -14.50 11.11
C VAL A 9 -14.61 -13.94 12.16
N PRO A 10 -13.78 -12.93 11.82
CA PRO A 10 -12.97 -12.23 12.79
C PRO A 10 -13.82 -11.53 13.85
N ASP A 11 -13.39 -11.61 15.12
CA ASP A 11 -13.92 -10.78 16.20
C ASP A 11 -13.39 -9.33 16.09
N ASP A 12 -12.13 -9.20 15.67
CA ASP A 12 -11.49 -7.92 15.35
C ASP A 12 -10.50 -8.13 14.20
N PHE A 13 -10.31 -7.09 13.40
CA PHE A 13 -9.32 -7.06 12.31
C PHE A 13 -8.81 -5.64 12.06
N ASN A 14 -7.56 -5.55 11.63
CA ASN A 14 -6.91 -4.28 11.35
C ASN A 14 -6.00 -4.41 10.13
N THR A 15 -5.77 -3.29 9.46
CA THR A 15 -4.77 -3.18 8.40
C THR A 15 -4.04 -1.85 8.54
N SER A 16 -2.71 -1.87 8.47
CA SER A 16 -1.90 -0.66 8.64
C SER A 16 -0.66 -0.67 7.75
N VAL A 17 -0.23 0.52 7.36
CA VAL A 17 1.10 0.75 6.76
C VAL A 17 2.07 0.98 7.91
N ILE A 18 3.12 0.18 8.01
CA ILE A 18 4.04 0.25 9.17
C ILE A 18 5.38 0.93 8.84
N THR A 19 5.60 1.25 7.57
CA THR A 19 6.74 2.07 7.10
C THR A 19 6.36 3.54 7.00
N ASN A 20 7.32 4.44 7.18
CA ASN A 20 7.11 5.87 6.95
C ASN A 20 6.85 6.17 5.46
N ALA A 21 6.22 7.30 5.18
CA ALA A 21 6.19 7.85 3.83
C ALA A 21 7.61 8.07 3.30
N PHE A 22 7.82 7.86 2.00
CA PHE A 22 9.13 8.03 1.33
C PHE A 22 10.24 7.09 1.86
N SER A 23 9.86 5.91 2.36
CA SER A 23 10.81 4.87 2.76
C SER A 23 11.33 4.11 1.53
N ASN A 24 12.53 3.55 1.61
CA ASN A 24 13.11 2.76 0.49
C ASN A 24 12.27 1.55 0.08
N SER A 25 11.43 1.05 0.97
CA SER A 25 10.45 -0.01 0.73
C SER A 25 9.26 0.23 1.67
N HIS A 26 8.10 -0.23 1.25
CA HIS A 26 6.89 -0.16 2.05
C HIS A 26 6.39 -1.52 2.48
N GLN A 27 5.83 -1.54 3.69
CA GLN A 27 5.25 -2.74 4.28
C GLN A 27 3.83 -2.45 4.80
N VAL A 28 2.91 -3.35 4.45
CA VAL A 28 1.52 -3.36 4.91
C VAL A 28 1.31 -4.60 5.76
N VAL A 29 0.59 -4.45 6.87
CA VAL A 29 0.24 -5.57 7.75
C VAL A 29 -1.27 -5.61 7.96
N GLY A 30 -1.87 -6.76 7.64
CA GLY A 30 -3.21 -7.16 8.03
C GLY A 30 -3.16 -8.09 9.24
N THR A 31 -4.06 -7.89 10.20
CA THR A 31 -4.24 -8.77 11.35
C THR A 31 -5.72 -9.06 11.57
N ALA A 32 -6.00 -10.24 12.10
CA ALA A 32 -7.35 -10.64 12.49
C ALA A 32 -7.27 -11.55 13.71
N THR A 33 -8.28 -11.48 14.58
CA THR A 33 -8.37 -12.29 15.79
C THR A 33 -9.71 -12.97 15.90
N SER A 34 -9.73 -14.12 16.57
CA SER A 34 -10.96 -14.81 16.95
C SER A 34 -10.81 -15.42 18.33
N SER A 35 -11.87 -15.35 19.12
CA SER A 35 -12.04 -16.03 20.40
C SER A 35 -12.30 -17.53 20.24
N ILE A 36 -12.63 -17.98 19.02
CA ILE A 36 -12.81 -19.39 18.68
C ILE A 36 -11.44 -20.02 18.42
N SER A 37 -11.05 -20.96 19.27
CA SER A 37 -9.79 -21.68 19.13
C SER A 37 -9.76 -22.49 17.83
N GLY A 38 -8.67 -22.36 17.07
CA GLY A 38 -8.45 -23.10 15.83
C GLY A 38 -8.89 -22.37 14.55
N VAL A 39 -9.55 -21.21 14.66
CA VAL A 39 -9.82 -20.36 13.49
C VAL A 39 -8.52 -19.71 13.03
N VAL A 40 -8.19 -19.90 11.75
CA VAL A 40 -7.07 -19.26 11.06
C VAL A 40 -7.64 -18.36 9.96
N PHE A 41 -7.01 -17.21 9.77
CA PHE A 41 -7.37 -16.27 8.73
C PHE A 41 -6.30 -16.23 7.65
N GLU A 42 -6.76 -15.98 6.42
CA GLU A 42 -5.92 -15.72 5.27
C GLU A 42 -6.06 -14.27 4.83
N TYR A 43 -5.00 -13.78 4.22
CA TYR A 43 -4.80 -12.39 3.85
C TYR A 43 -4.35 -12.33 2.39
N ALA A 44 -4.85 -11.36 1.65
CA ALA A 44 -4.40 -11.06 0.30
C ALA A 44 -4.34 -9.56 0.08
N LEU A 45 -3.44 -9.12 -0.80
CA LEU A 45 -3.32 -7.74 -1.23
C LEU A 45 -3.78 -7.64 -2.68
N ASP A 46 -4.74 -6.75 -2.96
CA ASP A 46 -5.27 -6.49 -4.31
C ASP A 46 -5.72 -7.76 -5.05
N VAL A 47 -6.62 -8.53 -4.42
CA VAL A 47 -7.20 -9.76 -5.00
C VAL A 47 -7.77 -9.51 -6.41
N ALA A 48 -8.34 -8.33 -6.65
CA ALA A 48 -8.88 -7.95 -7.96
C ALA A 48 -7.80 -7.86 -9.06
N ASP A 49 -6.55 -7.61 -8.68
CA ASP A 49 -5.39 -7.51 -9.56
C ASP A 49 -4.52 -8.78 -9.56
N GLY A 50 -5.03 -9.87 -8.96
CA GLY A 50 -4.39 -11.18 -8.94
C GLY A 50 -3.64 -11.53 -7.66
N GLY A 51 -3.83 -10.76 -6.58
CA GLY A 51 -3.32 -11.12 -5.26
C GLY A 51 -3.85 -12.46 -4.76
N GLU A 52 -2.95 -13.30 -4.22
CA GLU A 52 -3.27 -14.62 -3.69
C GLU A 52 -3.43 -14.58 -2.16
N PHE A 53 -4.33 -15.42 -1.64
CA PHE A 53 -4.51 -15.59 -0.20
C PHE A 53 -3.33 -16.37 0.41
N SER A 54 -2.89 -15.90 1.57
CA SER A 54 -1.81 -16.48 2.35
C SER A 54 -2.11 -16.37 3.83
N THR A 55 -1.61 -17.30 4.63
CA THR A 55 -1.71 -17.24 6.10
C THR A 55 -0.85 -16.14 6.72
N SER A 56 0.03 -15.50 5.93
CA SER A 56 0.80 -14.33 6.37
C SER A 56 0.08 -13.04 5.98
N GLY A 57 -0.25 -12.23 6.98
CA GLY A 57 -0.79 -10.88 6.77
C GLY A 57 0.27 -9.81 6.50
N ILE A 58 1.53 -10.18 6.22
CA ILE A 58 2.63 -9.25 5.97
C ILE A 58 2.87 -9.16 4.47
N PHE A 59 2.79 -7.94 3.92
CA PHE A 59 3.05 -7.63 2.52
C PHE A 59 4.24 -6.70 2.41
N ASP A 60 5.31 -7.16 1.76
CA ASP A 60 6.56 -6.43 1.57
C ASP A 60 6.64 -5.80 0.18
N ASN A 61 7.42 -4.72 0.07
CA ASN A 61 7.68 -4.01 -1.19
C ASN A 61 6.40 -3.58 -1.91
N VAL A 62 5.39 -3.17 -1.13
CA VAL A 62 4.12 -2.68 -1.67
C VAL A 62 4.38 -1.37 -2.42
N LEU A 63 3.86 -1.26 -3.63
CA LEU A 63 4.05 -0.05 -4.42
C LEU A 63 3.31 1.14 -3.79
N PRO A 64 3.71 2.38 -4.12
CA PRO A 64 2.97 3.56 -3.71
C PRO A 64 1.60 3.60 -4.39
N GLY A 65 0.56 4.02 -3.67
CA GLY A 65 -0.81 4.04 -4.17
C GLY A 65 -1.85 3.60 -3.15
N ILE A 66 -3.08 3.41 -3.62
CA ILE A 66 -4.17 2.83 -2.83
C ILE A 66 -4.16 1.33 -3.08
N HIS A 67 -4.11 0.56 -2.00
CA HIS A 67 -4.16 -0.90 -2.03
C HIS A 67 -5.28 -1.41 -1.13
N TYR A 68 -5.75 -2.62 -1.40
CA TYR A 68 -6.85 -3.25 -0.68
C TYR A 68 -6.38 -4.56 -0.06
N VAL A 69 -6.38 -4.61 1.27
CA VAL A 69 -6.09 -5.84 2.02
C VAL A 69 -7.40 -6.58 2.26
N SER A 70 -7.49 -7.80 1.76
CA SER A 70 -8.59 -8.72 1.99
C SER A 70 -8.25 -9.72 3.09
N ILE A 71 -9.21 -9.99 3.98
CA ILE A 71 -9.10 -10.89 5.11
C ILE A 71 -10.27 -11.87 5.05
N THR A 72 -10.00 -13.17 5.13
CA THR A 72 -11.03 -14.21 5.02
C THR A 72 -10.67 -15.44 5.85
N ASP A 73 -11.62 -16.34 6.08
CA ASP A 73 -11.36 -17.66 6.62
C ASP A 73 -11.01 -18.66 5.51
N GLU A 74 -10.49 -19.83 5.85
CA GLU A 74 -10.00 -20.84 4.87
C GLU A 74 -11.10 -21.32 3.89
N GLU A 75 -12.38 -21.26 4.26
CA GLU A 75 -13.50 -21.62 3.38
C GLU A 75 -14.04 -20.42 2.56
N VAL A 76 -13.45 -19.24 2.73
CA VAL A 76 -13.84 -17.98 2.08
C VAL A 76 -15.34 -17.70 2.23
N CYS A 77 -15.88 -17.97 3.42
CA CYS A 77 -17.31 -17.80 3.68
C CYS A 77 -17.68 -16.30 3.66
N ARG A 78 -16.75 -15.47 4.15
CA ARG A 78 -16.85 -14.01 4.10
C ARG A 78 -15.47 -13.39 3.99
N THR A 79 -15.36 -12.41 3.09
CA THR A 79 -14.15 -11.60 2.92
C THR A 79 -14.40 -10.17 3.39
N TYR A 80 -13.49 -9.66 4.21
CA TYR A 80 -13.44 -8.28 4.67
C TYR A 80 -12.31 -7.56 3.93
N THR A 81 -12.58 -6.39 3.36
CA THR A 81 -11.59 -5.65 2.59
C THR A 81 -11.38 -4.26 3.20
N VAL A 82 -10.12 -3.89 3.43
CA VAL A 82 -9.74 -2.59 3.98
C VAL A 82 -8.76 -1.89 3.04
N ALA A 83 -9.03 -0.61 2.75
CA ALA A 83 -8.15 0.20 1.94
C ALA A 83 -7.00 0.77 2.77
N VAL A 84 -5.78 0.64 2.27
CA VAL A 84 -4.58 1.30 2.79
C VAL A 84 -3.99 2.22 1.72
N LYS A 85 -3.26 3.24 2.15
CA LYS A 85 -2.68 4.23 1.25
C LYS A 85 -1.20 4.41 1.56
N LEU A 86 -0.39 4.25 0.52
CA LEU A 86 1.05 4.41 0.56
C LEU A 86 1.44 5.63 -0.25
N ILE A 87 2.26 6.49 0.36
CA ILE A 87 2.68 7.77 -0.22
C ILE A 87 4.15 7.70 -0.55
N ASP A 88 4.47 7.94 -1.81
CA ASP A 88 5.86 8.00 -2.26
C ASP A 88 6.05 8.83 -3.54
N TYR A 89 7.24 8.84 -4.11
CA TYR A 89 7.56 9.47 -5.38
C TYR A 89 8.55 8.63 -6.22
N PRO A 90 8.59 8.82 -7.55
CA PRO A 90 9.59 8.16 -8.39
C PRO A 90 11.02 8.58 -8.01
N HIS A 91 11.91 7.62 -7.74
CA HIS A 91 13.31 7.91 -7.39
C HIS A 91 14.12 8.50 -8.56
N PHE A 92 13.65 8.34 -9.78
CA PHE A 92 14.26 8.87 -10.99
C PHE A 92 13.18 9.30 -11.99
N PHE A 93 13.50 10.30 -12.79
CA PHE A 93 12.71 10.75 -13.93
C PHE A 93 13.69 11.30 -14.99
N THR A 94 13.33 11.19 -16.26
CA THR A 94 14.15 11.55 -17.42
C THR A 94 13.36 12.51 -18.30
N PRO A 95 13.35 13.83 -18.00
CA PRO A 95 12.58 14.82 -18.75
C PRO A 95 13.30 15.17 -20.08
N ASN A 96 13.43 14.19 -20.98
CA ASN A 96 14.09 14.32 -22.29
C ASN A 96 13.10 14.31 -23.46
N CYS A 97 11.80 14.29 -23.17
CA CYS A 97 10.68 14.27 -24.11
C CYS A 97 10.65 13.02 -25.00
N ASP A 98 11.16 11.88 -24.51
CA ASP A 98 11.03 10.60 -25.21
C ASP A 98 9.73 9.84 -24.87
N GLY A 99 8.91 10.39 -23.96
CA GLY A 99 7.65 9.82 -23.50
C GLY A 99 7.79 8.84 -22.33
N ILE A 100 9.02 8.59 -21.86
CA ILE A 100 9.32 7.60 -20.81
C ILE A 100 9.86 8.34 -19.58
N ASN A 101 9.14 8.25 -18.46
CA ASN A 101 9.50 8.89 -17.19
C ASN A 101 9.76 10.41 -17.29
N ASP A 102 9.09 11.11 -18.20
CA ASP A 102 9.29 12.55 -18.42
C ASP A 102 8.83 13.43 -17.24
N THR A 103 7.87 12.93 -16.46
CA THR A 103 7.24 13.68 -15.35
C THR A 103 7.56 13.06 -14.00
N TRP A 104 7.50 13.91 -12.97
CA TRP A 104 7.66 13.49 -11.57
C TRP A 104 6.52 14.05 -10.73
N ALA A 105 5.88 13.22 -9.93
CA ALA A 105 4.81 13.61 -9.01
C ALA A 105 4.79 12.68 -7.79
N ILE A 106 4.27 13.18 -6.67
CA ILE A 106 4.00 12.34 -5.49
C ILE A 106 2.79 11.44 -5.80
N ILE A 107 2.94 10.15 -5.56
CA ILE A 107 1.95 9.09 -5.70
C ILE A 107 1.25 8.87 -4.35
N GLY A 108 -0.06 8.60 -4.36
CA GLY A 108 -0.83 8.32 -3.14
C GLY A 108 -1.09 9.54 -2.27
N GLN A 109 -0.99 10.75 -2.81
CA GLN A 109 -1.20 12.00 -2.07
C GLN A 109 -2.67 12.44 -1.96
N GLU A 110 -3.61 11.66 -2.49
CA GLU A 110 -5.03 12.05 -2.53
C GLU A 110 -5.55 12.26 -1.11
N GLY A 111 -6.15 13.43 -0.83
CA GLY A 111 -6.65 13.76 0.51
C GLY A 111 -5.56 14.13 1.53
N ILE A 112 -4.30 14.25 1.11
CA ILE A 112 -3.17 14.65 1.96
C ILE A 112 -2.72 16.07 1.60
N PRO A 113 -2.78 17.02 2.55
CA PRO A 113 -2.43 18.41 2.28
C PRO A 113 -0.90 18.55 2.17
N ILE A 114 -0.40 18.58 0.93
CA ILE A 114 0.99 18.94 0.61
C ILE A 114 1.01 20.39 0.13
N TYR A 115 1.64 21.28 0.89
CA TYR A 115 1.63 22.72 0.62
C TYR A 115 2.78 23.18 -0.27
N GLN A 116 3.95 22.55 -0.15
CA GLN A 116 5.16 22.98 -0.85
C GLN A 116 6.02 21.76 -1.17
N ILE A 117 6.62 21.76 -2.37
CA ILE A 117 7.60 20.76 -2.79
C ILE A 117 8.79 21.52 -3.35
N TYR A 118 9.98 21.21 -2.83
CA TYR A 118 11.24 21.80 -3.23
C TYR A 118 12.15 20.72 -3.79
N ILE A 119 12.72 20.96 -4.97
CA ILE A 119 13.61 20.05 -5.67
C ILE A 119 14.99 20.68 -5.71
N PHE A 120 15.97 19.93 -5.23
CA PHE A 120 17.37 20.35 -5.12
C PHE A 120 18.25 19.47 -6.00
N ASP A 121 19.38 20.00 -6.44
CA ASP A 121 20.45 19.17 -6.99
C ASP A 121 21.18 18.40 -5.88
N ARG A 122 22.09 17.50 -6.27
CA ARG A 122 22.91 16.70 -5.33
C ARG A 122 23.85 17.52 -4.44
N PHE A 123 24.00 18.81 -4.70
CA PHE A 123 24.83 19.74 -3.92
C PHE A 123 23.97 20.67 -3.04
N GLY A 124 22.66 20.49 -3.02
CA GLY A 124 21.73 21.29 -2.21
C GLY A 124 21.32 22.62 -2.85
N LYS A 125 21.62 22.85 -4.12
CA LYS A 125 21.11 24.03 -4.85
C LYS A 125 19.65 23.81 -5.21
N LEU A 126 18.79 24.76 -4.83
CA LEU A 126 17.38 24.74 -5.23
C LEU A 126 17.27 24.83 -6.77
N LEU A 127 16.66 23.82 -7.37
CA LEU A 127 16.37 23.76 -8.80
C LEU A 127 14.97 24.28 -9.12
N LYS A 128 13.97 23.85 -8.34
CA LYS A 128 12.57 24.23 -8.56
C LYS A 128 11.75 24.13 -7.29
N GLN A 129 10.77 25.02 -7.17
CA GLN A 129 9.64 24.88 -6.25
C GLN A 129 8.42 24.54 -7.09
N LEU A 130 7.76 23.40 -6.82
CA LEU A 130 6.58 23.01 -7.58
C LEU A 130 5.35 23.82 -7.14
N ASN A 131 4.44 24.04 -8.09
CA ASN A 131 3.18 24.71 -7.82
C ASN A 131 2.35 23.84 -6.85
N PRO A 132 1.84 24.38 -5.73
CA PRO A 132 0.99 23.63 -4.80
C PRO A 132 -0.27 23.03 -5.46
N GLU A 133 -0.79 23.66 -6.51
CA GLU A 133 -1.95 23.20 -7.28
C GLU A 133 -1.56 22.18 -8.37
N ARG A 134 -0.32 22.25 -8.86
CA ARG A 134 0.25 21.37 -9.89
C ARG A 134 1.57 20.83 -9.40
N LYS A 135 1.49 19.80 -8.55
CA LYS A 135 2.62 19.14 -7.86
C LYS A 135 3.38 18.17 -8.79
N VAL A 136 3.65 18.63 -10.01
CA VAL A 136 4.25 17.86 -11.08
C VAL A 136 5.48 18.60 -11.59
N TRP A 137 6.57 17.89 -11.81
CA TRP A 137 7.69 18.38 -12.62
C TRP A 137 7.39 18.15 -14.10
N GLU A 138 7.46 19.24 -14.86
CA GLU A 138 7.55 19.30 -16.33
C GLU A 138 8.86 20.01 -16.70
#